data_AF-A0A2S9YVV0-F1
#
_entry.id   AF-A0A2S9YVV0-F1
#
_cell.length_a   1.000
_cell.length_b   1.000
_cell.length_c   1.000
_cell.angle_alpha   90.00
_cell.angle_beta   90.00
_cell.angle_gamma   90.00
#
_symmetry.space_group_name_H-M   'P 1'
#
loop_
_entity.id
_entity.type
_entity.pdbx_description
1 polymer ?
#
loop_
_entity_poly.entity_id
_entity_poly.type
_entity_poly.pdbx_seq_one_letter_code
_entity_poly.pdbx_strand_id
1 'polypeptide(L)'
;MFASCWVCAAALLLPHSSHATPPPADTRDRSVCLEVDVEGLGDSGIGLDQTVRAQLGPRITQAGFVLVAADEATVVLQVRFRALQSGDYDYGVHFELVDHDQREPVIEWVDCHMCVDARLMPLLDEQTPKLLAALDARVAAVEPEPRSVPPPVLMPARDVETGEIVAEPDRSVEPPPRRITTVGISGAVIAGIGVGVLIGAGRELSRGVVVDDVGREQVVRVDHRPSGYVLLGVGTTAVAAGLTMLLVDVGRQTRLYPLASRDDAGLGVIGKF
;
A
#
# COMPACT_ATOMS: atom_id res chain seq x y z
N MET A 1 -23.84 46.32 22.87
CA MET A 1 -25.02 46.03 22.04
C MET A 1 -24.84 44.66 21.43
N PHE A 2 -25.84 43.80 21.65
CA PHE A 2 -25.82 42.35 21.44
C PHE A 2 -26.06 41.97 19.98
N ALA A 3 -25.44 40.88 19.51
CA ALA A 3 -26.00 40.05 18.45
C ALA A 3 -25.51 38.61 18.64
N SER A 4 -26.20 37.87 19.50
CA SER A 4 -26.03 36.44 19.68
C SER A 4 -26.91 35.73 18.64
N CYS A 5 -26.30 34.99 17.73
CA CYS A 5 -27.00 34.23 16.69
C CYS A 5 -27.14 32.77 17.16
N TRP A 6 -28.32 32.44 17.67
CA TRP A 6 -28.70 31.08 18.03
C TRP A 6 -29.11 30.32 16.78
N VAL A 7 -28.33 29.32 16.39
CA VAL A 7 -28.70 28.35 15.35
C VAL A 7 -29.34 27.14 16.04
N CYS A 8 -30.65 27.01 15.93
CA CYS A 8 -31.39 25.82 16.36
C CYS A 8 -31.10 24.67 15.39
N ALA A 9 -30.25 23.73 15.80
CA ALA A 9 -30.08 22.45 15.12
C ALA A 9 -31.27 21.54 15.49
N ALA A 10 -32.27 21.47 14.62
CA ALA A 10 -33.33 20.47 14.71
C ALA A 10 -32.77 19.11 14.27
N ALA A 11 -32.45 18.25 15.25
CA ALA A 11 -32.06 16.86 15.01
C ALA A 11 -33.30 16.04 14.63
N LEU A 12 -33.53 15.87 13.32
CA LEU A 12 -34.50 14.93 12.77
C LEU A 12 -33.96 13.51 12.95
N LEU A 13 -34.43 12.82 14.00
CA LEU A 13 -34.24 11.39 14.21
C LEU A 13 -35.11 10.61 13.23
N LEU A 14 -34.56 10.30 12.05
CA LEU A 14 -35.18 9.34 11.14
C LEU A 14 -34.94 7.91 11.66
N PRO A 15 -35.99 7.06 11.73
CA PRO A 15 -35.86 5.67 12.13
C PRO A 15 -34.97 4.95 11.13
N HIS A 16 -33.81 4.48 11.59
CA HIS A 16 -32.91 3.67 10.78
C HIS A 16 -33.53 2.28 10.67
N SER A 17 -34.03 1.95 9.48
CA SER A 17 -34.38 0.57 9.14
C SER A 17 -33.13 -0.29 9.32
N SER A 18 -33.13 -1.15 10.34
CA SER A 18 -32.12 -2.17 10.54
C SER A 18 -32.25 -3.21 9.43
N HIS A 19 -31.76 -2.86 8.23
CA HIS A 19 -31.42 -3.87 7.25
C HIS A 19 -30.28 -4.67 7.85
N ALA A 20 -30.56 -5.94 8.15
CA ALA A 20 -29.55 -6.90 8.49
C ALA A 20 -28.47 -6.84 7.41
N THR A 21 -27.29 -6.35 7.78
CA THR A 21 -26.11 -6.36 6.92
C THR A 21 -25.92 -7.80 6.45
N PRO A 22 -26.05 -8.09 5.14
CA PRO A 22 -25.77 -9.43 4.65
C PRO A 22 -24.36 -9.82 5.11
N PRO A 23 -24.13 -11.09 5.46
CA PRO A 23 -22.80 -11.55 5.85
C PRO A 23 -21.81 -11.13 4.76
N PRO A 24 -20.62 -10.61 5.13
CA PRO A 24 -19.64 -10.19 4.14
C PRO A 24 -19.41 -11.37 3.21
N ALA A 25 -19.74 -11.18 1.93
CA ALA A 25 -19.33 -12.12 0.88
C ALA A 25 -17.82 -12.31 1.05
N ASP A 26 -17.35 -13.56 1.00
CA ASP A 26 -15.95 -13.91 1.22
C ASP A 26 -15.10 -13.07 0.25
N THR A 27 -14.53 -11.97 0.71
CA THR A 27 -13.82 -10.97 -0.12
C THR A 27 -12.53 -11.52 -0.72
N ARG A 28 -12.21 -12.78 -0.41
CA ARG A 28 -11.09 -13.53 -0.96
C ARG A 28 -11.20 -13.73 -2.47
N ASP A 29 -12.39 -13.63 -3.05
CA ASP A 29 -12.58 -13.91 -4.48
C ASP A 29 -12.10 -12.78 -5.41
N ARG A 30 -11.65 -11.63 -4.87
CA ARG A 30 -11.20 -10.47 -5.69
C ARG A 30 -9.85 -9.90 -5.26
N SER A 31 -8.91 -10.76 -4.85
CA SER A 31 -7.56 -10.32 -4.49
C SER A 31 -6.63 -10.29 -5.73
N VAL A 32 -5.93 -9.18 -5.93
CA VAL A 32 -5.02 -8.96 -7.07
C VAL A 32 -3.67 -8.47 -6.55
N CYS A 33 -2.57 -9.05 -7.03
CA CYS A 33 -1.25 -8.46 -6.83
C CYS A 33 -0.90 -7.62 -8.06
N LEU A 34 -0.44 -6.38 -7.84
CA LEU A 34 0.12 -5.56 -8.92
C LEU A 34 1.65 -5.69 -8.87
N GLU A 35 2.24 -6.26 -9.91
CA GLU A 35 3.69 -6.32 -10.11
C GLU A 35 4.09 -5.43 -11.28
N VAL A 36 5.20 -4.69 -11.10
CA VAL A 36 5.72 -3.81 -12.14
C VAL A 36 7.16 -4.22 -12.39
N ASP A 37 7.40 -4.82 -13.56
CA ASP A 37 8.70 -5.28 -14.03
C ASP A 37 9.33 -4.19 -14.90
N VAL A 38 10.31 -3.50 -14.32
CA VAL A 38 11.11 -2.45 -14.95
C VAL A 38 12.56 -2.88 -15.20
N GLU A 39 12.88 -4.16 -14.97
CA GLU A 39 14.27 -4.65 -15.05
C GLU A 39 14.87 -4.42 -16.44
N GLY A 40 14.06 -4.59 -17.48
CA GLY A 40 14.43 -4.33 -18.87
C GLY A 40 14.74 -2.87 -19.21
N LEU A 41 14.53 -1.91 -18.29
CA LEU A 41 14.82 -0.49 -18.49
C LEU A 41 16.14 -0.01 -17.87
N GLY A 42 16.76 -0.80 -16.98
CA GLY A 42 17.93 -0.36 -16.22
C GLY A 42 17.68 0.93 -15.44
N ASP A 43 18.60 1.90 -15.53
CA ASP A 43 18.50 3.18 -14.80
C ASP A 43 17.27 4.02 -15.18
N SER A 44 16.72 3.81 -16.39
CA SER A 44 15.50 4.50 -16.82
C SER A 44 14.24 4.01 -16.10
N GLY A 45 14.29 2.84 -15.45
CA GLY A 45 13.17 2.29 -14.69
C GLY A 45 13.06 2.82 -13.26
N ILE A 46 14.03 3.60 -12.78
CA ILE A 46 14.07 4.08 -11.39
C ILE A 46 12.85 4.96 -11.10
N GLY A 47 12.01 4.52 -10.15
CA GLY A 47 10.79 5.23 -9.73
C GLY A 47 9.57 5.02 -10.63
N LEU A 48 9.73 4.31 -11.75
CA LEU A 48 8.64 3.99 -12.66
C LEU A 48 7.66 3.00 -12.03
N ASP A 49 8.18 2.03 -11.27
CA ASP A 49 7.38 1.08 -10.49
C ASP A 49 6.44 1.78 -9.50
N GLN A 50 6.95 2.76 -8.75
CA GLN A 50 6.18 3.55 -7.81
C GLN A 50 5.12 4.37 -8.52
N THR A 51 5.46 4.98 -9.65
CA THR A 51 4.56 5.81 -10.46
C THR A 51 3.41 4.99 -11.03
N VAL A 52 3.70 3.83 -11.62
CA VAL A 52 2.68 2.90 -12.15
C VAL A 52 1.77 2.39 -11.04
N ARG A 53 2.33 2.00 -9.88
CA ARG A 53 1.55 1.56 -8.72
C ARG A 53 0.64 2.67 -8.17
N ALA A 54 1.15 3.90 -8.07
CA ALA A 54 0.38 5.05 -7.62
C ALA A 54 -0.78 5.38 -8.56
N GLN A 55 -0.62 5.10 -9.86
CA GLN A 55 -1.62 5.40 -10.88
C GLN A 55 -2.67 4.28 -11.05
N LEU A 56 -2.22 3.02 -11.17
CA LEU A 56 -3.11 1.87 -11.38
C LEU A 56 -3.74 1.38 -10.08
N GLY A 57 -3.01 1.45 -8.97
CA GLY A 57 -3.46 0.91 -7.68
C GLY A 57 -4.81 1.45 -7.23
N PRO A 58 -5.00 2.77 -7.11
CA PRO A 58 -6.28 3.36 -6.73
C PRO A 58 -7.44 2.97 -7.65
N ARG A 59 -7.19 2.77 -8.95
CA ARG A 59 -8.23 2.41 -9.92
C ARG A 59 -8.64 0.95 -9.81
N ILE A 60 -7.68 0.06 -9.60
CA ILE A 60 -7.94 -1.35 -9.29
C ILE A 60 -8.76 -1.44 -7.99
N THR A 61 -8.40 -0.70 -6.95
CA THR A 61 -9.18 -0.63 -5.71
C THR A 61 -10.58 -0.06 -5.92
N GLN A 62 -10.72 1.02 -6.70
CA GLN A 62 -12.03 1.61 -7.03
C GLN A 62 -12.94 0.66 -7.82
N ALA A 63 -12.35 -0.25 -8.60
CA ALA A 63 -13.09 -1.30 -9.32
C ALA A 63 -13.51 -2.47 -8.42
N GLY A 64 -13.20 -2.42 -7.11
CA GLY A 64 -13.63 -3.42 -6.12
C GLY A 64 -12.67 -4.59 -5.95
N PHE A 65 -11.45 -4.50 -6.49
CA PHE A 65 -10.38 -5.47 -6.22
C PHE A 65 -9.57 -5.07 -4.97
N VAL A 66 -9.09 -6.06 -4.24
CA VAL A 66 -8.23 -5.85 -3.07
C VAL A 66 -6.78 -6.09 -3.48
N LEU A 67 -5.93 -5.08 -3.32
CA LEU A 67 -4.49 -5.23 -3.59
C LEU A 67 -3.81 -5.93 -2.42
N VAL A 68 -3.20 -7.08 -2.69
CA VAL A 68 -2.52 -7.91 -1.69
C VAL A 68 -1.12 -8.32 -2.17
N ALA A 69 -0.35 -8.99 -1.30
CA ALA A 69 0.92 -9.58 -1.67
C ALA A 69 0.74 -10.75 -2.67
N ALA A 70 1.80 -11.07 -3.42
CA ALA A 70 1.72 -12.06 -4.51
C ALA A 70 1.30 -13.47 -4.04
N ASP A 71 1.68 -13.85 -2.82
CA ASP A 71 1.34 -15.12 -2.19
C ASP A 71 -0.12 -15.21 -1.69
N GLU A 72 -0.79 -14.07 -1.53
CA GLU A 72 -2.19 -13.97 -1.10
C GLU A 72 -3.16 -13.65 -2.27
N ALA A 73 -2.62 -13.31 -3.43
CA ALA A 73 -3.40 -12.88 -4.58
C ALA A 73 -4.00 -14.06 -5.35
N THR A 74 -5.27 -13.93 -5.75
CA THR A 74 -5.92 -14.86 -6.68
C THR A 74 -5.32 -14.72 -8.08
N VAL A 75 -4.98 -13.49 -8.48
CA VAL A 75 -4.41 -13.17 -9.79
C VAL A 75 -3.28 -12.16 -9.62
N VAL A 76 -2.14 -12.39 -10.29
CA VAL A 76 -1.05 -11.42 -10.36
C VAL A 76 -1.17 -10.66 -11.68
N LEU A 77 -1.37 -9.35 -11.61
CA LEU A 77 -1.26 -8.46 -12.75
C LEU A 77 0.19 -7.97 -12.86
N GLN A 78 0.89 -8.40 -13.91
CA GLN A 78 2.25 -7.97 -14.19
C GLN A 78 2.27 -6.92 -15.32
N VAL A 79 2.83 -5.76 -15.03
CA VAL A 79 3.08 -4.68 -16.01
C VAL A 79 4.55 -4.70 -16.37
N ARG A 80 4.87 -5.00 -17.63
CA ARG A 80 6.24 -5.16 -18.10
C ARG A 80 6.65 -4.00 -19.00
N PHE A 81 7.88 -3.56 -18.81
CA PHE A 81 8.49 -2.52 -19.60
C PHE A 81 9.67 -3.06 -20.41
N ARG A 82 9.85 -2.56 -21.64
CA ARG A 82 11.03 -2.80 -22.46
C ARG A 82 11.52 -1.50 -23.07
N ALA A 83 12.83 -1.31 -23.18
CA ALA A 83 13.39 -0.20 -23.93
C ALA A 83 13.19 -0.42 -25.44
N LEU A 84 12.82 0.63 -26.17
CA LEU A 84 12.77 0.63 -27.62
C LEU A 84 14.07 1.23 -28.18
N GLN A 85 14.47 0.80 -29.38
CA GLN A 85 15.71 1.28 -30.00
C GLN A 85 15.61 2.70 -30.58
N SER A 86 14.42 3.32 -30.54
CA SER A 86 14.12 4.58 -31.22
C SER A 86 14.57 5.84 -30.48
N GLY A 87 14.93 5.74 -29.20
CA GLY A 87 15.47 6.88 -28.44
C GLY A 87 15.47 6.68 -26.93
N ASP A 88 16.10 7.62 -26.24
CA ASP A 88 16.00 7.74 -24.79
C ASP A 88 14.53 8.01 -24.42
N TYR A 89 14.02 7.31 -23.40
CA TYR A 89 12.63 7.37 -22.95
C TYR A 89 11.58 6.77 -23.89
N ASP A 90 11.97 5.98 -24.87
CA ASP A 90 11.03 5.19 -25.66
C ASP A 90 10.86 3.80 -25.04
N TYR A 91 9.65 3.49 -24.58
CA TYR A 91 9.35 2.22 -23.90
C TYR A 91 8.17 1.51 -24.55
N GLY A 92 8.23 0.19 -24.62
CA GLY A 92 7.05 -0.64 -24.77
C GLY A 92 6.45 -0.95 -23.40
N VAL A 93 5.13 -0.91 -23.29
CA VAL A 93 4.38 -1.33 -22.10
C VAL A 93 3.51 -2.54 -22.45
N HIS A 94 3.55 -3.58 -21.63
CA HIS A 94 2.77 -4.81 -21.79
C HIS A 94 2.10 -5.19 -20.48
N PHE A 95 0.88 -5.72 -20.57
CA PHE A 95 0.10 -6.14 -19.42
C PHE A 95 -0.19 -7.63 -19.54
N GLU A 96 0.25 -8.41 -18.57
CA GLU A 96 0.01 -9.85 -18.52
C GLU A 96 -0.62 -10.26 -17.18
N LEU A 97 -1.55 -11.21 -17.21
CA LEU A 97 -2.01 -11.90 -16.01
C LEU A 97 -1.14 -13.13 -15.81
N VAL A 98 -0.60 -13.25 -14.61
CA VAL A 98 0.19 -14.38 -14.18
C VAL A 98 -0.65 -15.17 -13.18
N ASP A 99 -0.90 -16.43 -13.52
CA ASP A 99 -1.58 -17.41 -12.68
C ASP A 99 -0.69 -18.65 -12.59
N HIS A 100 -0.05 -18.82 -11.43
CA HIS A 100 1.01 -19.79 -11.21
C HIS A 100 2.12 -19.67 -12.28
N ASP A 101 2.17 -20.60 -13.24
CA ASP A 101 3.17 -20.63 -14.33
C ASP A 101 2.62 -20.14 -15.67
N GLN A 102 1.32 -19.83 -15.76
CA GLN A 102 0.69 -19.38 -16.99
C GLN A 102 0.72 -17.86 -17.07
N ARG A 103 1.19 -17.34 -18.21
CA ARG A 103 1.20 -15.92 -18.54
C ARG A 103 0.26 -15.67 -19.70
N GLU A 104 -0.80 -14.92 -19.44
CA GLU A 104 -1.81 -14.56 -20.43
C GLU A 104 -1.69 -13.07 -20.77
N PRO A 105 -1.37 -12.69 -22.02
CA PRO A 105 -1.31 -11.29 -22.41
C PRO A 105 -2.71 -10.68 -22.42
N VAL A 106 -2.90 -9.61 -21.64
CA VAL A 106 -4.17 -8.86 -21.59
C VAL A 106 -4.23 -7.82 -22.70
N ILE A 107 -3.12 -7.13 -22.90
CA ILE A 107 -2.96 -6.04 -23.84
C ILE A 107 -1.64 -6.26 -24.54
N GLU A 108 -1.66 -6.31 -25.88
CA GLU A 108 -0.45 -6.36 -26.69
C GLU A 108 0.48 -5.17 -26.38
N TRP A 109 1.76 -5.30 -26.73
CA TRP A 109 2.74 -4.25 -26.51
C TRP A 109 2.28 -2.91 -27.10
N VAL A 110 2.18 -1.90 -26.24
CA VAL A 110 1.92 -0.52 -26.63
C VAL A 110 3.24 0.23 -26.59
N ASP A 111 3.69 0.68 -27.75
CA ASP A 111 4.90 1.48 -27.86
C ASP A 111 4.60 2.94 -27.47
N CYS A 112 5.41 3.49 -26.58
CA CYS A 112 5.28 4.85 -26.07
C CYS A 112 6.55 5.64 -26.38
N HIS A 113 6.41 6.68 -27.19
CA HIS A 113 7.53 7.54 -27.60
C HIS A 113 7.63 8.80 -26.73
N MET A 114 8.86 9.12 -26.30
CA MET A 114 9.18 10.16 -25.33
C MET A 114 8.34 10.03 -24.06
N CYS A 115 8.34 8.81 -23.51
CA CYS A 115 7.46 8.36 -22.46
C CYS A 115 7.95 8.82 -21.07
N VAL A 116 7.94 10.13 -20.86
CA VAL A 116 8.00 10.73 -19.52
C VAL A 116 6.63 10.60 -18.83
N ASP A 117 6.57 10.82 -17.51
CA ASP A 117 5.36 10.71 -16.70
C ASP A 117 4.11 11.32 -17.37
N ALA A 118 4.26 12.50 -17.96
CA ALA A 118 3.17 13.22 -18.62
C ALA A 118 2.51 12.46 -19.80
N ARG A 119 3.22 11.53 -20.43
CA ARG A 119 2.71 10.70 -21.54
C ARG A 119 2.39 9.28 -21.11
N LEU A 120 3.12 8.73 -20.14
CA LEU A 120 2.83 7.41 -19.61
C LEU A 120 1.47 7.40 -18.90
N MET A 121 1.13 8.41 -18.11
CA MET A 121 -0.13 8.41 -17.35
C MET A 121 -1.36 8.34 -18.25
N PRO A 122 -1.51 9.18 -19.30
CA PRO A 122 -2.62 9.03 -20.26
C PRO A 122 -2.68 7.66 -20.94
N LEU A 123 -1.53 7.06 -21.26
CA LEU A 123 -1.47 5.73 -21.87
C LEU A 123 -2.01 4.66 -20.90
N LEU A 124 -1.58 4.69 -19.64
CA LEU A 124 -2.11 3.79 -18.61
C LEU A 124 -3.61 4.00 -18.41
N ASP A 125 -4.08 5.25 -18.43
CA ASP A 125 -5.49 5.61 -18.28
C ASP A 125 -6.34 5.08 -19.44
N GLU A 126 -5.83 5.17 -20.67
CA GLU A 126 -6.47 4.64 -21.87
C GLU A 126 -6.59 3.11 -21.83
N GLN A 127 -5.57 2.42 -21.30
CA GLN A 127 -5.57 0.95 -21.18
C GLN A 127 -6.32 0.43 -19.96
N THR A 128 -6.54 1.25 -18.92
CA THR A 128 -7.16 0.84 -17.65
C THR A 128 -8.53 0.16 -17.84
N PRO A 129 -9.48 0.65 -18.68
CA PRO A 129 -10.76 -0.02 -18.85
C PRO A 129 -10.64 -1.46 -19.39
N LYS A 130 -9.73 -1.69 -20.34
CA LYS A 130 -9.48 -3.03 -20.90
C LYS A 130 -8.86 -3.95 -19.86
N LEU A 131 -7.91 -3.42 -19.09
CA LEU A 131 -7.26 -4.12 -18.00
C LEU A 131 -8.25 -4.59 -16.93
N LEU A 132 -9.13 -3.69 -16.48
CA LEU A 132 -10.16 -4.01 -15.48
C LEU A 132 -11.16 -5.05 -16.00
N ALA A 133 -11.59 -4.94 -17.26
CA ALA A 133 -12.48 -5.92 -17.88
C ALA A 133 -11.85 -7.32 -17.95
N ALA A 134 -10.55 -7.41 -18.23
CA ALA A 134 -9.83 -8.67 -18.24
C ALA A 134 -9.64 -9.27 -16.83
N LEU A 135 -9.39 -8.43 -15.81
CA LEU A 135 -9.35 -8.87 -14.42
C LEU A 135 -10.71 -9.42 -13.96
N ASP A 136 -11.80 -8.73 -14.29
CA ASP A 136 -13.16 -9.22 -13.98
C ASP A 136 -13.44 -10.56 -14.68
N ALA A 137 -13.09 -10.69 -15.96
CA ALA A 137 -13.25 -11.94 -16.71
C ALA A 137 -12.42 -13.09 -16.11
N ARG A 138 -11.19 -12.81 -15.69
CA ARG A 138 -10.31 -13.82 -15.08
C ARG A 138 -10.84 -14.27 -13.72
N VAL A 139 -11.24 -13.34 -12.87
CA VAL A 139 -11.83 -13.68 -11.57
C VAL A 139 -13.10 -14.51 -11.74
N ALA A 140 -13.98 -14.12 -12.68
CA ALA A 140 -15.20 -14.88 -12.96
C ALA A 140 -14.92 -16.30 -13.50
N ALA A 141 -13.77 -16.52 -14.17
CA ALA A 141 -13.35 -17.84 -14.64
C ALA A 141 -12.70 -18.71 -13.54
N VAL A 142 -12.11 -18.08 -12.52
CA VAL A 142 -11.49 -18.76 -11.37
C VAL A 142 -12.53 -19.12 -10.31
N GLU A 143 -13.64 -18.37 -10.24
CA GLU A 143 -14.75 -18.66 -9.33
C GLU A 143 -15.23 -20.11 -9.54
N PRO A 144 -14.98 -21.01 -8.58
CA PRO A 144 -15.23 -22.43 -8.79
C PRO A 144 -16.73 -22.62 -9.01
N GLU A 145 -17.09 -23.29 -10.11
CA GLU A 145 -18.46 -23.72 -10.38
C GLU A 145 -19.05 -24.22 -9.06
N PRO A 146 -20.20 -23.69 -8.62
CA PRO A 146 -20.74 -23.97 -7.29
C PRO A 146 -20.81 -25.48 -7.16
N ARG A 147 -19.91 -26.05 -6.35
CA ARG A 147 -19.88 -27.49 -6.07
C ARG A 147 -21.28 -27.84 -5.62
N SER A 148 -22.04 -28.47 -6.51
CA SER A 148 -23.34 -29.02 -6.18
C SER A 148 -23.05 -30.03 -5.09
N VAL A 149 -23.28 -29.64 -3.83
CA VAL A 149 -23.11 -30.52 -2.68
C VAL A 149 -23.95 -31.76 -3.00
N PRO A 150 -23.34 -32.93 -3.26
CA PRO A 150 -24.14 -34.11 -3.52
C PRO A 150 -25.01 -34.34 -2.29
N PRO A 151 -26.30 -34.68 -2.47
CA PRO A 151 -27.21 -34.88 -1.35
C PRO A 151 -26.56 -35.86 -0.37
N PRO A 152 -26.67 -35.61 0.95
CA PRO A 152 -25.95 -36.38 1.96
C PRO A 152 -26.29 -37.86 1.80
N VAL A 153 -25.33 -38.64 1.31
CA VAL A 153 -25.43 -40.10 1.30
C VAL A 153 -25.28 -40.53 2.75
N LEU A 154 -26.39 -40.94 3.37
CA LEU A 154 -26.41 -41.60 4.66
C LEU A 154 -25.59 -42.88 4.59
N MET A 155 -24.30 -42.79 4.93
CA MET A 155 -23.48 -43.98 5.14
C MET A 155 -23.76 -44.56 6.53
N PRO A 156 -23.98 -45.89 6.63
CA PRO A 156 -24.11 -46.56 7.92
C PRO A 156 -22.76 -46.56 8.64
N ALA A 157 -22.83 -46.40 9.97
CA ALA A 157 -21.69 -46.44 10.88
C ALA A 157 -20.81 -47.66 10.61
N ARG A 158 -19.52 -47.42 10.36
CA ARG A 158 -18.51 -48.46 10.26
C ARG A 158 -17.51 -48.27 11.37
N ASP A 159 -17.34 -49.33 12.14
CA ASP A 159 -16.57 -49.39 13.37
C ASP A 159 -15.10 -49.02 13.18
N VAL A 160 -14.58 -48.45 14.26
CA VAL A 160 -13.23 -48.00 14.55
C VAL A 160 -12.21 -49.11 14.34
N GLU A 161 -11.18 -48.86 13.53
CA GLU A 161 -9.94 -49.63 13.57
C GLU A 161 -8.75 -48.67 13.75
N THR A 162 -8.10 -48.84 14.88
CA THR A 162 -7.02 -48.04 15.45
C THR A 162 -5.74 -48.21 14.62
N GLY A 163 -5.28 -47.15 13.96
CA GLY A 163 -4.05 -47.13 13.16
C GLY A 163 -3.15 -45.94 13.50
N GLU A 164 -2.07 -46.24 14.21
CA GLU A 164 -0.72 -45.66 14.10
C GLU A 164 -0.54 -44.13 14.18
N ILE A 165 -0.09 -43.68 15.36
CA ILE A 165 0.33 -42.31 15.65
C ILE A 165 1.70 -42.07 14.99
N VAL A 166 1.70 -41.49 13.79
CA VAL A 166 2.88 -40.90 13.17
C VAL A 166 3.14 -39.56 13.84
N ALA A 167 4.35 -39.40 14.39
CA ALA A 167 4.79 -38.18 15.09
C ALA A 167 4.69 -36.95 14.18
N GLU A 168 3.80 -36.03 14.57
CA GLU A 168 3.62 -34.70 13.98
C GLU A 168 4.85 -33.84 14.34
N PRO A 169 5.55 -33.22 13.36
CA PRO A 169 6.66 -32.34 13.64
C PRO A 169 6.16 -31.07 14.34
N ASP A 170 6.86 -30.73 15.41
CA ASP A 170 6.72 -29.58 16.30
C ASP A 170 6.19 -28.32 15.58
N ARG A 171 4.94 -27.95 15.87
CA ARG A 171 4.33 -26.71 15.39
C ARG A 171 5.13 -25.54 15.97
N SER A 172 5.90 -24.88 15.11
CA SER A 172 6.55 -23.61 15.39
C SER A 172 5.56 -22.63 15.98
N VAL A 173 5.65 -22.43 17.30
CA VAL A 173 4.88 -21.42 18.02
C VAL A 173 5.32 -20.05 17.51
N GLU A 174 4.50 -19.48 16.63
CA GLU A 174 4.66 -18.13 16.11
C GLU A 174 4.81 -17.17 17.30
N PRO A 175 5.88 -16.36 17.36
CA PRO A 175 6.09 -15.46 18.48
C PRO A 175 4.90 -14.49 18.55
N PRO A 176 4.30 -14.27 19.74
CA PRO A 176 3.13 -13.41 19.85
C PRO A 176 3.46 -12.01 19.33
N PRO A 177 2.55 -11.39 18.55
CA PRO A 177 2.81 -10.10 17.91
C PRO A 177 3.18 -9.06 18.97
N ARG A 178 4.33 -8.40 18.79
CA ARG A 178 4.80 -7.35 19.69
C ARG A 178 3.78 -6.22 19.69
N ARG A 179 3.13 -6.00 20.83
CA ARG A 179 2.16 -4.91 20.99
C ARG A 179 2.91 -3.59 21.10
N ILE A 180 2.77 -2.73 20.09
CA ILE A 180 3.26 -1.36 20.11
C ILE A 180 2.52 -0.61 21.23
N THR A 181 3.24 0.07 22.12
CA THR A 181 2.59 0.82 23.19
C THR A 181 2.00 2.12 22.65
N THR A 182 1.13 2.77 23.42
CA THR A 182 0.55 4.06 23.04
C THR A 182 1.60 5.14 22.77
N VAL A 183 2.78 5.04 23.40
CA VAL A 183 3.93 5.94 23.17
C VAL A 183 4.55 5.71 21.79
N GLY A 184 4.66 4.45 21.35
CA GLY A 184 5.14 4.10 20.02
C GLY A 184 4.20 4.63 18.92
N ILE A 185 2.88 4.50 19.13
CA ILE A 185 1.87 5.02 18.18
C ILE A 185 1.95 6.54 18.08
N SER A 186 2.03 7.25 19.22
CA SER A 186 2.16 8.71 19.20
C SER A 186 3.46 9.18 18.54
N GLY A 187 4.57 8.48 18.77
CA GLY A 187 5.85 8.76 18.13
C GLY A 187 5.80 8.59 16.61
N ALA A 188 5.15 7.52 16.13
CA ALA A 188 4.94 7.26 14.70
C ALA A 188 4.07 8.34 14.03
N VAL A 189 2.98 8.77 14.68
CA VAL A 189 2.11 9.84 14.15
C VAL A 189 2.86 11.16 14.05
N ILE A 190 3.59 11.56 15.10
CA ILE A 190 4.37 12.81 15.10
C ILE A 190 5.46 12.77 14.01
N ALA A 191 6.15 11.64 13.86
CA ALA A 191 7.14 11.47 12.80
C ALA A 191 6.49 11.59 11.41
N GLY A 192 5.33 10.97 11.20
CA GLY A 192 4.57 11.06 9.95
C GLY A 192 4.17 12.50 9.59
N ILE A 193 3.66 13.26 10.57
CA ILE A 193 3.36 14.69 10.38
C ILE A 193 4.64 15.46 10.02
N GLY A 194 5.75 15.19 10.71
CA GLY A 194 7.04 15.80 10.43
C GLY A 194 7.52 15.57 8.99
N VAL A 195 7.40 14.33 8.48
CA VAL A 195 7.72 14.01 7.09
C VAL A 195 6.83 14.78 6.11
N GLY A 196 5.52 14.86 6.37
CA GLY A 196 4.60 15.63 5.54
C GLY A 196 4.96 17.12 5.47
N VAL A 197 5.34 17.72 6.60
CA VAL A 197 5.80 19.11 6.67
C VAL A 197 7.12 19.31 5.89
N LEU A 198 8.07 18.36 5.97
CA LEU A 198 9.31 18.41 5.20
C LEU A 198 9.07 18.34 3.68
N ILE A 199 8.12 17.53 3.23
CA ILE A 199 7.72 17.50 1.80
C ILE A 199 7.16 18.86 1.37
N GLY A 200 6.31 19.47 2.20
CA GLY A 200 5.81 20.84 1.98
C GLY A 200 6.93 21.88 1.91
N ALA A 201 7.92 21.78 2.81
CA ALA A 201 9.11 22.63 2.79
C ALA A 201 9.89 22.51 1.49
N GLY A 202 10.09 21.27 1.00
CA GLY A 202 10.75 21.00 -0.28
C GLY A 202 10.02 21.66 -1.45
N ARG A 203 8.68 21.60 -1.47
CA ARG A 203 7.86 22.25 -2.51
C ARG A 203 8.00 23.78 -2.48
N GLU A 204 7.92 24.41 -1.30
CA GLU A 204 8.09 25.86 -1.16
C GLU A 204 9.51 26.32 -1.54
N LEU A 205 10.55 25.61 -1.10
CA LEU A 205 11.93 25.93 -1.46
C LEU A 205 12.19 25.76 -2.96
N SER A 206 11.58 24.75 -3.60
CA SER A 206 11.72 24.51 -5.05
C SER A 206 11.08 25.59 -5.92
N ARG A 207 10.02 26.25 -5.44
CA ARG A 207 9.39 27.40 -6.12
C ARG A 207 10.32 28.60 -6.21
N GLY A 208 11.23 28.73 -5.23
CA GLY A 208 12.21 29.80 -5.20
C GLY A 208 11.54 31.18 -5.17
N VAL A 209 12.02 32.06 -6.04
CA VAL A 209 11.44 33.40 -6.22
C VAL A 209 10.53 33.35 -7.42
N VAL A 210 9.22 33.43 -7.18
CA VAL A 210 8.24 33.51 -8.25
C VAL A 210 7.99 34.98 -8.56
N VAL A 211 8.07 35.31 -9.84
CA VAL A 211 7.79 36.64 -10.36
C VAL A 211 6.41 36.56 -11.00
N ASP A 212 5.38 36.98 -10.26
CA ASP A 212 4.02 37.01 -10.78
C ASP A 212 3.84 38.30 -11.59
N ASP A 213 3.60 38.13 -12.89
CA ASP A 213 3.40 39.21 -13.83
C ASP A 213 1.92 39.60 -13.82
N VAL A 214 1.53 40.47 -12.89
CA VAL A 214 0.15 40.91 -12.70
C VAL A 214 -0.15 42.11 -13.61
N GLY A 215 0.07 41.93 -14.91
CA GLY A 215 -0.15 42.95 -15.94
C GLY A 215 1.02 43.93 -16.15
N ARG A 216 0.90 44.77 -17.19
CA ARG A 216 1.99 45.49 -17.87
C ARG A 216 2.85 46.46 -17.02
N GLU A 217 2.57 46.67 -15.73
CA GLU A 217 3.33 47.62 -14.90
C GLU A 217 3.64 47.18 -13.46
N GLN A 218 3.17 46.02 -12.99
CA GLN A 218 3.46 45.56 -11.62
C GLN A 218 3.96 44.11 -11.58
N VAL A 219 5.26 44.01 -11.33
CA VAL A 219 5.95 42.76 -11.06
C VAL A 219 5.92 42.52 -9.55
N VAL A 220 5.10 41.57 -9.08
CA VAL A 220 5.08 41.17 -7.66
C VAL A 220 6.06 40.02 -7.48
N ARG A 221 7.14 40.28 -6.74
CA ARG A 221 8.14 39.26 -6.42
C ARG A 221 7.78 38.61 -5.08
N VAL A 222 7.32 37.37 -5.12
CA VAL A 222 7.07 36.57 -3.91
C VAL A 222 8.24 35.63 -3.69
N ASP A 223 8.92 35.78 -2.57
CA ASP A 223 10.00 34.87 -2.17
C ASP A 223 9.44 33.79 -1.23
N HIS A 224 9.46 32.54 -1.68
CA HIS A 224 8.99 31.37 -0.93
C HIS A 224 10.08 30.72 -0.07
N ARG A 225 11.32 31.20 -0.14
CA ARG A 225 12.43 30.68 0.69
C ARG A 225 12.19 30.82 2.19
N PRO A 226 11.75 31.97 2.73
CA PRO A 226 11.54 32.10 4.18
C PRO A 226 10.46 31.16 4.73
N SER A 227 9.32 31.00 4.03
CA SER A 227 8.29 30.02 4.41
C SER A 227 8.84 28.59 4.33
N GLY A 228 9.62 28.28 3.29
CA GLY A 228 10.30 27.00 3.13
C GLY A 228 11.24 26.66 4.30
N TYR A 229 12.09 27.59 4.74
CA TYR A 229 13.00 27.36 5.87
C TYR A 229 12.28 27.18 7.21
N VAL A 230 11.17 27.90 7.43
CA VAL A 230 10.35 27.72 8.64
C VAL A 230 9.73 26.31 8.66
N LEU A 231 9.15 25.87 7.54
CA LEU A 231 8.61 24.52 7.42
C LEU A 231 9.69 23.45 7.61
N LEU A 232 10.89 23.66 7.06
CA LEU A 232 12.03 22.76 7.25
C LEU A 232 12.38 22.61 8.74
N GLY A 233 12.45 23.72 9.48
CA GLY A 233 12.72 23.71 10.92
C GLY A 233 11.65 22.98 11.73
N VAL A 234 10.37 23.21 11.43
CA VAL A 234 9.26 22.53 12.12
C VAL A 234 9.24 21.03 11.78
N GLY A 235 9.46 20.67 10.52
CA GLY A 235 9.47 19.29 10.07
C GLY A 235 10.61 18.48 10.69
N THR A 236 11.83 19.02 10.68
CA THR A 236 13.02 18.36 11.29
C THR A 236 12.85 18.14 12.79
N THR A 237 12.35 19.14 13.52
CA THR A 237 12.12 19.01 14.97
C THR A 237 11.02 17.99 15.30
N ALA A 238 9.94 17.94 14.52
CA ALA A 238 8.88 16.95 14.67
C ALA A 238 9.38 15.52 14.41
N VAL A 239 10.15 15.28 13.33
CA VAL A 239 10.73 13.96 13.03
C VAL A 239 11.67 13.49 14.13
N ALA A 240 12.56 14.38 14.62
CA ALA A 240 13.46 14.06 15.72
C ALA A 240 12.70 13.71 17.01
N ALA A 241 11.64 14.45 17.34
CA ALA A 241 10.77 14.15 18.48
C ALA A 241 10.05 12.79 18.33
N GLY A 242 9.50 12.49 17.15
CA GLY A 242 8.85 11.21 16.87
C GLY A 242 9.81 10.02 16.97
N LEU A 243 11.01 10.15 16.38
CA LEU A 243 12.05 9.11 16.44
C LEU A 243 12.55 8.87 17.87
N THR A 244 12.75 9.93 18.66
CA THR A 244 13.17 9.78 20.05
C THR A 244 12.12 9.06 20.90
N MET A 245 10.83 9.35 20.70
CA MET A 245 9.75 8.59 21.36
C MET A 245 9.73 7.11 20.95
N LEU A 246 9.91 6.81 19.67
CA LEU A 246 10.01 5.44 19.17
C LEU A 246 11.19 4.69 19.76
N LEU A 247 12.37 5.30 19.83
CA LEU A 247 13.55 4.71 20.44
C LEU A 247 13.36 4.45 21.95
N VAL A 248 12.69 5.36 22.66
CA VAL A 248 12.35 5.16 24.08
C VAL A 248 11.36 4.00 24.25
N ASP A 249 10.38 3.84 23.35
CA ASP A 249 9.43 2.72 23.41
C ASP A 249 10.14 1.38 23.16
N VAL A 250 10.98 1.30 22.14
CA VAL A 250 11.80 0.10 21.85
C VAL A 250 12.72 -0.21 23.03
N GLY A 251 13.39 0.80 23.58
CA GLY A 251 14.28 0.65 24.74
C GLY A 251 13.57 0.14 25.99
N ARG A 252 12.31 0.54 26.22
CA ARG A 252 11.49 0.01 27.33
C ARG A 252 11.03 -1.43 27.10
N GLN A 253 10.84 -1.84 25.84
CA GLN A 253 10.47 -3.21 25.49
C GLN A 253 11.66 -4.16 25.58
N THR A 254 12.87 -3.69 25.31
CA THR A 254 14.11 -4.43 25.55
C THR A 254 14.44 -4.45 27.05
N ARG A 255 13.78 -5.31 27.82
CA ARG A 255 14.23 -5.62 29.19
C ARG A 255 15.56 -6.34 29.11
N LEU A 256 16.66 -5.61 29.32
CA LEU A 256 17.96 -6.18 29.62
C LEU A 256 17.88 -6.82 31.01
N TYR A 257 17.67 -8.13 31.05
CA TYR A 257 17.83 -8.89 32.29
C TYR A 257 19.33 -9.07 32.54
N PRO A 258 19.92 -8.52 33.62
CA PRO A 258 21.28 -8.85 33.98
C PRO A 258 21.30 -10.34 34.35
N LEU A 259 21.82 -11.16 33.45
CA LEU A 259 22.15 -12.55 33.74
C LEU A 259 23.40 -12.52 34.63
N ALA A 260 23.20 -12.36 35.93
CA ALA A 260 24.25 -12.62 36.90
C ALA A 260 24.41 -14.14 37.01
N SER A 261 25.16 -14.73 36.08
CA SER A 261 25.71 -16.08 36.25
C SER A 261 26.89 -16.00 37.23
N ARG A 262 26.97 -16.96 38.16
CA ARG A 262 27.93 -16.94 39.28
C ARG A 262 29.38 -17.08 38.83
N ASP A 263 29.62 -17.46 37.57
CA ASP A 263 30.95 -17.77 37.03
C ASP A 263 31.38 -16.92 35.81
N ASP A 264 30.54 -16.04 35.25
CA ASP A 264 30.96 -15.15 34.16
C ASP A 264 30.05 -13.93 34.00
N ALA A 265 30.66 -12.74 34.06
CA ALA A 265 29.98 -11.47 33.79
C ALA A 265 29.94 -11.21 32.27
N GLY A 266 29.05 -11.90 31.55
CA GLY A 266 28.78 -11.66 30.14
C GLY A 266 27.57 -10.75 29.93
N LEU A 267 27.71 -9.67 29.15
CA LEU A 267 26.60 -8.82 28.70
C LEU A 267 25.85 -9.55 27.57
N GLY A 268 24.97 -10.49 27.93
CA GLY A 268 24.12 -11.21 26.98
C GLY A 268 22.91 -10.37 26.57
N VAL A 269 22.90 -9.86 25.34
CA VAL A 269 21.69 -9.26 24.75
C VAL A 269 20.84 -10.40 24.19
N ILE A 270 19.86 -10.89 24.96
CA ILE A 270 18.83 -11.79 24.43
C ILE A 270 17.80 -10.94 23.68
N GLY A 271 18.15 -10.56 22.46
CA GLY A 271 17.21 -10.08 21.46
C GLY A 271 16.97 -11.19 20.45
N LYS A 272 15.73 -11.69 20.32
CA LYS A 272 15.34 -12.47 19.15
C LYS A 272 15.26 -11.48 17.97
N PHE A 273 16.34 -11.42 17.20
CA PHE A 273 16.38 -10.81 15.87
C PHE A 273 15.63 -11.69 14.89
#